data_AF-I4C3S8-F1
#
_entry.id   AF-I4C3S8-F1
#
_cell.length_a   1.000
_cell.length_b   1.000
_cell.length_c   1.000
_cell.angle_alpha   90.00
_cell.angle_beta   90.00
_cell.angle_gamma   90.00
#
_symmetry.space_group_name_H-M   'P 1'
#
loop_
_entity.id
_entity.type
_entity.pdbx_description
1 polymer ?
#
loop_
_entity_poly.entity_id
_entity_poly.type
_entity_poly.pdbx_seq_one_letter_code
_entity_poly.pdbx_strand_id
1 'polypeptide(L)'
;MNKQFYHLRSPGPDKPHQIYGRSAWERTFGRAEWPAIAAGFATGRMYSPHGYPKKDLAIVLPTSKIGDFVWTWYSECIVPDKTLALFKEANFTGYETRPVIIEKVKGLKKKHREEAPIPQLWELLIRGKGGDAAPESGIAPYQYEDSSGVVHSGYTSYRNGIIVDETNWDGSDFFTINGYPKFLLVTERVKEFIMDRQLTNCALVPSDKLRWGSDVTPEESLAQDRELASRSFEELLAELEDPESARRAMYGLGCKGDPRALDSLIERFDHPDVLIWRPAASAVAAIAKHKSSSEQTREEIFSRLCALLDHKDPRIRKTAAMALSYIGSEQAAQKVMRVLSDPDESVRSTGVFVMGFLRYRPALEAVRPLIRDRSKNVREHARRVVAELECEFR
;
A
#
# COMPACT_ATOMS: atom_id res chain seq x y z
N MET A 1 10.51 -28.81 15.95
CA MET A 1 9.56 -27.73 15.58
C MET A 1 10.33 -26.76 14.72
N ASN A 2 9.72 -26.27 13.65
CA ASN A 2 10.31 -25.17 12.86
C ASN A 2 10.27 -23.90 13.71
N LYS A 3 11.24 -23.00 13.53
CA LYS A 3 11.27 -21.70 14.21
C LYS A 3 10.17 -20.79 13.66
N GLN A 4 9.47 -20.11 14.56
CA GLN A 4 8.57 -19.04 14.19
C GLN A 4 9.37 -17.73 14.01
N PHE A 5 8.99 -16.96 13.00
CA PHE A 5 9.54 -15.63 12.74
C PHE A 5 8.40 -14.61 12.66
N TYR A 6 8.73 -13.35 12.91
CA TYR A 6 7.76 -12.26 13.04
C TYR A 6 8.15 -11.09 12.15
N HIS A 7 7.21 -10.58 11.37
CA HIS A 7 7.34 -9.30 10.68
C HIS A 7 7.14 -8.17 11.69
N LEU A 8 8.23 -7.46 11.99
CA LEU A 8 8.28 -6.29 12.85
C LEU A 8 7.99 -5.03 12.01
N ARG A 9 6.81 -4.43 12.22
CA ARG A 9 6.26 -3.36 11.38
C ARG A 9 5.60 -2.24 12.18
N SER A 10 5.22 -1.16 11.50
CA SER A 10 4.30 -0.16 12.06
C SER A 10 2.91 -0.76 12.35
N PRO A 11 2.22 -0.39 13.44
CA PRO A 11 0.95 -0.99 13.88
C PRO A 11 -0.30 -0.58 13.07
N GLY A 12 -0.14 -0.06 11.85
CA GLY A 12 -1.25 0.24 10.93
C GLY A 12 -1.47 -0.86 9.88
N PRO A 13 -2.61 -0.87 9.16
CA PRO A 13 -2.89 -1.82 8.09
C PRO A 13 -1.98 -1.63 6.86
N ASP A 14 -1.87 -2.64 5.99
CA ASP A 14 -0.93 -2.73 4.86
C ASP A 14 -1.25 -1.79 3.66
N LYS A 15 -1.41 -0.49 3.93
CA LYS A 15 -1.21 0.58 2.93
C LYS A 15 0.01 1.41 3.33
N PRO A 16 0.97 1.56 2.41
CA PRO A 16 2.33 1.90 2.81
C PRO A 16 2.42 3.34 3.31
N HIS A 17 3.26 3.48 4.33
CA HIS A 17 4.08 4.67 4.58
C HIS A 17 3.29 5.92 4.97
N GLN A 18 3.15 6.16 6.28
CA GLN A 18 2.95 7.50 6.82
C GLN A 18 3.43 7.58 8.29
N ILE A 19 4.62 8.17 8.53
CA ILE A 19 4.54 9.40 9.30
C ILE A 19 3.94 10.43 8.35
N TYR A 20 2.66 10.61 8.49
CA TYR A 20 2.25 11.81 9.19
C TYR A 20 1.15 11.39 10.17
N GLY A 21 1.37 11.67 11.45
CA GLY A 21 0.82 10.96 12.61
C GLY A 21 -0.70 10.87 12.63
N ARG A 22 -1.22 9.66 12.85
CA ARG A 22 -2.60 9.28 12.56
C ARG A 22 -3.58 9.74 13.65
N SER A 23 -3.99 8.89 14.60
CA SER A 23 -4.84 9.34 15.72
C SER A 23 -4.33 8.86 17.08
N ALA A 24 -3.15 9.29 17.54
CA ALA A 24 -2.06 10.04 16.93
C ALA A 24 -0.75 9.49 17.52
N TRP A 25 0.01 10.26 18.30
CA TRP A 25 1.05 9.70 19.20
C TRP A 25 0.39 9.19 20.50
N GLU A 26 -0.67 8.37 20.36
CA GLU A 26 -1.73 8.29 21.36
C GLU A 26 -1.82 6.94 22.08
N ARG A 27 -1.91 6.92 23.43
CA ARG A 27 -1.79 8.05 24.38
C ARG A 27 -0.44 8.02 25.07
N THR A 28 0.52 8.52 24.29
CA THR A 28 1.97 8.56 24.51
C THR A 28 2.68 7.30 23.98
N PHE A 29 2.93 6.25 24.77
CA PHE A 29 3.75 5.09 24.34
C PHE A 29 3.17 3.73 24.79
N GLY A 30 2.72 2.89 23.87
CA GLY A 30 2.23 1.51 24.10
C GLY A 30 1.22 1.06 23.03
N ARG A 31 0.98 -0.23 22.74
CA ARG A 31 1.53 -1.50 23.28
C ARG A 31 1.96 -2.43 22.11
N ALA A 32 2.45 -3.62 22.44
CA ALA A 32 2.31 -4.81 21.60
C ALA A 32 0.97 -5.56 21.85
N GLU A 33 0.58 -6.42 20.90
CA GLU A 33 -0.72 -7.13 20.77
C GLU A 33 -1.97 -6.28 20.39
N TRP A 34 -3.00 -6.97 19.88
CA TRP A 34 -4.11 -6.54 19.00
C TRP A 34 -5.43 -6.42 19.82
N PRO A 35 -6.42 -5.50 19.57
CA PRO A 35 -7.00 -5.14 18.25
C PRO A 35 -7.31 -3.63 17.95
N ALA A 36 -7.56 -3.35 16.65
CA ALA A 36 -8.41 -2.31 16.00
C ALA A 36 -8.35 -0.81 16.43
N ILE A 37 -7.89 0.10 15.53
CA ILE A 37 -7.79 1.58 15.73
C ILE A 37 -8.01 2.38 14.40
N ALA A 38 -8.41 3.67 14.50
CA ALA A 38 -8.66 4.64 13.41
C ALA A 38 -7.46 5.61 13.07
N ALA A 39 -7.70 6.81 12.49
CA ALA A 39 -6.67 7.59 11.75
C ALA A 39 -6.78 9.15 11.65
N GLY A 40 -5.66 9.83 11.27
CA GLY A 40 -5.47 11.30 11.06
C GLY A 40 -4.12 11.67 10.36
N PHE A 41 -3.54 12.90 10.48
CA PHE A 41 -2.26 13.29 9.81
C PHE A 41 -1.40 14.46 10.43
N ALA A 42 -0.07 14.31 10.63
CA ALA A 42 0.99 15.38 10.67
C ALA A 42 2.48 14.89 10.69
N THR A 43 3.50 15.49 9.96
CA THR A 43 4.80 15.33 7.38
C THR A 43 6.40 15.52 7.04
N GLY A 44 7.15 14.47 6.60
CA GLY A 44 8.63 14.48 6.29
C GLY A 44 9.10 14.38 4.80
N ARG A 45 10.44 14.45 4.51
CA ARG A 45 11.05 14.44 3.15
C ARG A 45 12.54 14.00 3.06
N MET A 46 12.94 13.12 2.12
CA MET A 46 14.16 13.28 1.27
C MET A 46 14.24 12.31 0.06
N TYR A 47 15.40 12.20 -0.63
CA TYR A 47 15.53 11.65 -2.00
C TYR A 47 16.28 10.30 -2.12
N SER A 48 15.59 9.22 -2.50
CA SER A 48 16.00 8.19 -3.51
C SER A 48 15.04 6.97 -3.45
N PRO A 49 14.65 6.32 -4.58
CA PRO A 49 13.81 5.12 -4.53
C PRO A 49 14.57 3.77 -4.51
N HIS A 50 15.89 3.76 -4.73
CA HIS A 50 16.64 2.53 -5.02
C HIS A 50 17.85 2.33 -4.11
N GLY A 51 17.91 1.17 -3.45
CA GLY A 51 19.00 0.73 -2.59
C GLY A 51 19.11 1.50 -1.25
N TYR A 52 19.95 1.00 -0.34
CA TYR A 52 20.30 1.71 0.90
C TYR A 52 20.71 3.16 0.58
N PRO A 53 20.12 4.19 1.22
CA PRO A 53 20.38 5.58 0.85
C PRO A 53 21.88 5.90 0.89
N LYS A 54 22.46 6.46 -0.18
CA LYS A 54 23.89 6.85 -0.25
C LYS A 54 24.23 8.14 0.53
N LYS A 55 23.32 8.59 1.39
CA LYS A 55 23.40 9.78 2.24
C LYS A 55 22.64 9.53 3.53
N ASP A 56 22.94 10.30 4.56
CA ASP A 56 22.22 10.24 5.83
C ASP A 56 20.74 10.60 5.66
N LEU A 57 19.89 9.87 6.36
CA LEU A 57 18.46 10.13 6.37
C LEU A 57 18.20 11.43 7.16
N ALA A 58 17.48 12.37 6.55
CA ALA A 58 16.95 13.54 7.26
C ALA A 58 15.43 13.42 7.42
N ILE A 59 14.93 13.76 8.61
CA ILE A 59 13.50 13.78 8.92
C ILE A 59 13.11 15.08 9.63
N VAL A 60 11.82 15.41 9.53
CA VAL A 60 11.19 16.51 10.25
C VAL A 60 10.36 15.93 11.39
N LEU A 61 10.68 16.33 12.63
CA LEU A 61 9.93 15.93 13.83
C LEU A 61 9.25 17.15 14.47
N PRO A 62 7.93 17.11 14.72
CA PRO A 62 7.18 18.21 15.33
C PRO A 62 7.17 18.18 16.87
N THR A 63 7.64 17.10 17.50
CA THR A 63 7.63 16.83 18.95
C THR A 63 8.87 16.04 19.36
N SER A 64 9.28 16.14 20.62
CA SER A 64 10.31 15.27 21.22
C SER A 64 9.75 13.98 21.83
N LYS A 65 8.42 13.85 21.95
CA LYS A 65 7.74 12.65 22.44
C LYS A 65 7.72 11.59 21.34
N ILE A 66 8.63 10.63 21.43
CA ILE A 66 8.77 9.54 20.44
C ILE A 66 8.78 8.16 21.11
N GLY A 67 8.25 7.17 20.39
CA GLY A 67 8.24 5.77 20.84
C GLY A 67 9.61 5.11 20.71
N ASP A 68 9.67 3.82 21.04
CA ASP A 68 10.88 3.00 20.86
C ASP A 68 11.15 2.69 19.39
N PHE A 69 10.10 2.68 18.56
CA PHE A 69 10.20 2.59 17.10
C PHE A 69 9.61 3.83 16.41
N VAL A 70 10.21 4.19 15.28
CA VAL A 70 9.81 5.26 14.35
C VAL A 70 9.95 4.72 12.92
N TRP A 71 8.92 4.91 12.08
CA TRP A 71 8.78 4.27 10.76
C TRP A 71 8.68 5.33 9.67
N THR A 72 9.33 5.22 8.52
CA THR A 72 9.28 6.27 7.49
C THR A 72 9.06 5.74 6.07
N TRP A 73 8.83 6.64 5.11
CA TRP A 73 8.77 6.31 3.68
C TRP A 73 10.07 5.73 3.10
N TYR A 74 11.21 5.99 3.77
CA TYR A 74 12.56 5.81 3.22
C TYR A 74 13.44 4.88 4.05
N SER A 75 12.94 4.47 5.20
CA SER A 75 13.65 3.66 6.20
C SER A 75 12.61 2.89 6.99
N GLU A 76 12.70 1.57 6.89
CA GLU A 76 11.71 0.63 7.43
C GLU A 76 11.92 0.38 8.94
N CYS A 77 12.97 0.92 9.58
CA CYS A 77 13.10 0.95 11.05
C CYS A 77 14.06 2.05 11.54
N ILE A 78 13.58 2.92 12.43
CA ILE A 78 14.37 3.93 13.15
C ILE A 78 14.08 3.80 14.65
N VAL A 79 15.12 3.90 15.49
CA VAL A 79 15.03 3.81 16.95
C VAL A 79 15.78 4.96 17.63
N PRO A 80 15.36 5.42 18.83
CA PRO A 80 16.18 6.32 19.65
C PRO A 80 17.39 5.62 20.26
N ASP A 81 18.36 6.43 20.66
CA ASP A 81 19.54 6.04 21.45
C ASP A 81 19.23 5.09 22.62
N LYS A 82 18.18 5.37 23.43
CA LYS A 82 17.75 4.49 24.54
C LYS A 82 17.40 3.07 24.08
N THR A 83 16.74 2.91 22.94
CA THR A 83 16.28 1.62 22.43
C THR A 83 17.42 0.89 21.70
N LEU A 84 18.29 1.63 21.01
CA LEU A 84 19.53 1.07 20.47
C LEU A 84 20.49 0.57 21.57
N ALA A 85 20.53 1.23 22.73
CA ALA A 85 21.29 0.74 23.88
C ALA A 85 20.75 -0.62 24.37
N LEU A 86 19.42 -0.76 24.49
CA LEU A 86 18.77 -2.02 24.84
C LEU A 86 19.07 -3.15 23.82
N PHE A 87 19.10 -2.86 22.52
CA PHE A 87 19.43 -3.87 21.49
C PHE A 87 20.91 -4.30 21.52
N LYS A 88 21.80 -3.43 22.01
CA LYS A 88 23.21 -3.74 22.25
C LYS A 88 23.42 -4.53 23.54
N GLU A 89 22.72 -4.18 24.62
CA GLU A 89 22.64 -4.96 25.87
C GLU A 89 22.18 -6.40 25.58
N ALA A 90 21.12 -6.55 24.77
CA ALA A 90 20.60 -7.84 24.33
C ALA A 90 21.54 -8.61 23.38
N ASN A 91 22.59 -7.99 22.84
CA ASN A 91 23.46 -8.56 21.81
C ASN A 91 22.64 -9.12 20.62
N PHE A 92 21.76 -8.29 20.05
CA PHE A 92 21.04 -8.64 18.82
C PHE A 92 21.92 -8.43 17.58
N THR A 93 21.78 -9.35 16.62
CA THR A 93 22.54 -9.39 15.37
C THR A 93 21.71 -8.96 14.16
N GLY A 94 22.35 -8.81 12.99
CA GLY A 94 21.65 -8.62 11.72
C GLY A 94 21.34 -7.18 11.30
N TYR A 95 21.83 -6.16 12.02
CA TYR A 95 21.65 -4.75 11.65
C TYR A 95 22.94 -3.94 11.83
N GLU A 96 23.12 -2.93 10.97
CA GLU A 96 24.01 -1.79 11.15
C GLU A 96 23.20 -0.57 11.61
N THR A 97 23.86 0.52 12.04
CA THR A 97 23.18 1.76 12.46
C THR A 97 23.76 3.00 11.82
N ARG A 98 22.88 3.94 11.43
CA ARG A 98 23.26 5.27 10.92
C ARG A 98 22.55 6.39 11.68
N PRO A 99 23.21 7.50 12.05
CA PRO A 99 22.54 8.63 12.68
C PRO A 99 21.54 9.28 11.71
N VAL A 100 20.37 9.66 12.24
CA VAL A 100 19.33 10.39 11.50
C VAL A 100 19.46 11.89 11.80
N ILE A 101 19.42 12.71 10.75
CA ILE A 101 19.46 14.18 10.81
C ILE A 101 18.04 14.69 11.11
N ILE A 102 17.89 15.62 12.05
CA ILE A 102 16.60 16.17 12.45
C ILE A 102 16.49 17.64 12.00
N GLU A 103 15.65 17.91 10.99
CA GLU A 103 15.49 19.23 10.40
C GLU A 103 14.48 20.12 11.15
N LYS A 104 14.85 21.38 11.39
CA LYS A 104 13.99 22.39 12.03
C LYS A 104 13.06 23.07 11.03
N VAL A 105 11.75 22.93 11.21
CA VAL A 105 10.75 23.54 10.32
C VAL A 105 10.74 25.08 10.40
N LYS A 106 11.10 25.72 9.29
CA LYS A 106 10.81 27.14 9.04
C LYS A 106 9.29 27.30 8.84
N GLY A 107 8.65 28.11 9.68
CA GLY A 107 7.21 28.43 9.59
C GLY A 107 6.30 27.75 10.62
N LEU A 108 6.78 26.78 11.43
CA LEU A 108 5.97 26.24 12.52
C LEU A 108 5.67 27.33 13.57
N LYS A 109 4.39 27.66 13.78
CA LYS A 109 3.95 28.70 14.73
C LYS A 109 4.47 28.37 16.14
N LYS A 110 4.93 29.39 16.88
CA LYS A 110 5.66 29.23 18.17
C LYS A 110 4.93 28.31 19.17
N LYS A 111 3.59 28.34 19.20
CA LYS A 111 2.73 27.48 20.05
C LYS A 111 2.73 25.98 19.73
N HIS A 112 3.43 25.53 18.69
CA HIS A 112 3.57 24.12 18.30
C HIS A 112 5.03 23.64 18.36
N ARG A 113 5.89 24.35 19.10
CA ARG A 113 7.25 23.92 19.39
C ARG A 113 7.32 23.53 20.86
N GLU A 114 7.56 22.25 21.15
CA GLU A 114 8.01 21.85 22.48
C GLU A 114 9.47 22.27 22.67
N GLU A 115 9.82 22.66 23.89
CA GLU A 115 11.17 23.19 24.21
C GLU A 115 12.15 22.10 24.66
N ALA A 116 11.66 20.87 24.90
CA ALA A 116 12.48 19.73 25.26
C ALA A 116 13.34 19.25 24.07
N PRO A 117 14.59 18.81 24.31
CA PRO A 117 15.45 18.28 23.27
C PRO A 117 14.86 17.02 22.64
N ILE A 118 14.94 16.90 21.32
CA ILE A 118 14.61 15.67 20.61
C ILE A 118 15.84 14.73 20.75
N PRO A 119 15.69 13.47 21.18
CA PRO A 119 16.80 12.54 21.35
C PRO A 119 17.46 12.18 20.02
N GLN A 120 18.69 11.65 20.08
CA GLN A 120 19.38 11.17 18.87
C GLN A 120 18.69 9.92 18.34
N LEU A 121 18.36 9.96 17.05
CA LEU A 121 17.74 8.86 16.32
C LEU A 121 18.75 8.10 15.46
N TRP A 122 18.51 6.80 15.32
CA TRP A 122 19.35 5.86 14.59
C TRP A 122 18.49 5.02 13.65
N GLU A 123 18.79 5.09 12.37
CA GLU A 123 18.24 4.20 11.36
C GLU A 123 18.91 2.83 11.49
N LEU A 124 18.11 1.76 11.54
CA LEU A 124 18.60 0.38 11.53
C LEU A 124 18.69 -0.11 10.09
N LEU A 125 19.92 -0.22 9.59
CA LEU A 125 20.23 -0.73 8.26
C LEU A 125 20.31 -2.26 8.37
N ILE A 126 19.21 -2.94 8.06
CA ILE A 126 19.13 -4.41 8.16
C ILE A 126 20.14 -5.06 7.19
N ARG A 127 20.87 -6.05 7.69
CA ARG A 127 21.94 -6.78 6.99
C ARG A 127 21.76 -8.30 7.00
N GLY A 128 21.08 -8.83 8.02
CA GLY A 128 20.80 -10.25 8.13
C GLY A 128 19.94 -10.76 6.97
N LYS A 129 20.13 -12.01 6.61
CA LYS A 129 19.54 -12.65 5.43
C LYS A 129 18.81 -13.92 5.83
N GLY A 130 17.54 -14.02 5.42
CA GLY A 130 16.79 -15.28 5.41
C GLY A 130 16.98 -16.09 4.12
N GLY A 131 17.77 -15.59 3.18
CA GLY A 131 17.90 -16.14 1.83
C GLY A 131 16.62 -16.00 1.01
N ASP A 132 16.37 -16.97 0.14
CA ASP A 132 15.07 -17.13 -0.53
C ASP A 132 14.04 -17.72 0.45
N ALA A 133 12.75 -17.43 0.24
CA ALA A 133 11.70 -18.03 1.04
C ALA A 133 11.56 -19.54 0.77
N ALA A 134 11.12 -20.30 1.76
CA ALA A 134 10.80 -21.71 1.60
C ALA A 134 9.68 -21.87 0.54
N PRO A 135 9.78 -22.83 -0.41
CA PRO A 135 8.83 -22.98 -1.53
C PRO A 135 7.36 -23.05 -1.11
N GLU A 136 7.09 -23.60 0.07
CA GLU A 136 5.77 -23.72 0.70
C GLU A 136 5.08 -22.36 0.88
N SER A 137 5.83 -21.25 0.92
CA SER A 137 5.31 -19.87 0.94
C SER A 137 4.41 -19.54 -0.26
N GLY A 138 4.61 -20.22 -1.40
CA GLY A 138 4.11 -19.78 -2.70
C GLY A 138 4.86 -18.55 -3.25
N ILE A 139 5.97 -18.17 -2.60
CA ILE A 139 6.99 -17.29 -3.15
C ILE A 139 7.87 -18.15 -4.05
N ALA A 140 7.86 -17.86 -5.35
CA ALA A 140 8.76 -18.44 -6.33
C ALA A 140 9.49 -17.29 -7.04
N PRO A 141 10.76 -17.47 -7.43
CA PRO A 141 11.37 -16.59 -8.40
C PRO A 141 10.59 -16.72 -9.72
N TYR A 142 10.11 -15.60 -10.25
CA TYR A 142 9.66 -15.53 -11.63
C TYR A 142 10.69 -14.77 -12.45
N GLN A 143 11.05 -15.35 -13.59
CA GLN A 143 11.72 -14.61 -14.64
C GLN A 143 10.67 -14.26 -15.69
N TYR A 144 10.70 -13.02 -16.16
CA TYR A 144 10.03 -12.65 -17.40
C TYR A 144 11.04 -11.96 -18.31
N GLU A 145 11.17 -12.51 -19.51
CA GLU A 145 11.73 -11.77 -20.63
C GLU A 145 10.70 -10.70 -20.99
N ASP A 146 11.08 -9.43 -20.93
CA ASP A 146 10.27 -8.39 -21.56
C ASP A 146 10.40 -8.49 -23.09
N SER A 147 9.55 -7.78 -23.84
CA SER A 147 9.60 -7.82 -25.31
C SER A 147 10.80 -7.08 -25.94
N SER A 148 11.87 -6.83 -25.16
CA SER A 148 13.21 -6.46 -25.63
C SER A 148 14.22 -7.61 -25.62
N GLY A 149 13.90 -8.73 -24.95
CA GLY A 149 14.85 -9.82 -24.70
C GLY A 149 15.63 -9.68 -23.38
N VAL A 150 15.28 -8.69 -22.54
CA VAL A 150 15.88 -8.53 -21.21
C VAL A 150 15.10 -9.39 -20.21
N VAL A 151 15.78 -10.40 -19.66
CA VAL A 151 15.24 -11.28 -18.62
C VAL A 151 15.32 -10.58 -17.26
N HIS A 152 14.17 -10.09 -16.78
CA HIS A 152 14.02 -9.56 -15.42
C HIS A 152 13.71 -10.69 -14.45
N SER A 153 14.29 -10.64 -13.26
CA SER A 153 13.94 -11.53 -12.14
C SER A 153 13.16 -10.78 -11.06
N GLY A 154 12.12 -11.42 -10.54
CA GLY A 154 11.32 -10.97 -9.41
C GLY A 154 10.79 -12.17 -8.61
N TYR A 155 9.99 -11.90 -7.58
CA TYR A 155 9.42 -12.93 -6.71
C TYR A 155 7.89 -12.82 -6.63
N THR A 156 7.19 -13.96 -6.66
CA THR A 156 5.72 -14.00 -6.58
C THR A 156 5.21 -13.74 -5.16
N SER A 157 4.05 -13.11 -5.03
CA SER A 157 3.47 -12.77 -3.73
C SER A 157 3.21 -14.01 -2.86
N TYR A 158 3.44 -13.82 -1.55
CA TYR A 158 3.24 -14.84 -0.53
C TYR A 158 1.78 -15.28 -0.43
N ARG A 159 1.48 -16.47 -0.96
CA ARG A 159 0.15 -17.11 -0.87
C ARG A 159 -0.09 -17.72 0.50
N ASN A 160 0.95 -18.32 1.08
CA ASN A 160 0.90 -19.05 2.34
C ASN A 160 1.65 -18.33 3.48
N GLY A 161 2.03 -17.06 3.26
CA GLY A 161 2.89 -16.29 4.16
C GLY A 161 4.35 -16.35 3.73
N ILE A 162 5.20 -15.64 4.47
CA ILE A 162 6.65 -15.65 4.29
C ILE A 162 7.20 -16.73 5.22
N ILE A 163 7.32 -17.95 4.71
CA ILE A 163 7.94 -19.07 5.43
C ILE A 163 9.45 -18.99 5.18
N VAL A 164 10.22 -18.85 6.25
CA VAL A 164 11.68 -18.75 6.18
C VAL A 164 12.26 -20.16 6.04
N ASP A 165 13.13 -20.36 5.06
CA ASP A 165 13.93 -21.57 4.99
C ASP A 165 15.09 -21.45 5.99
N GLU A 166 15.00 -22.19 7.09
CA GLU A 166 16.02 -22.20 8.14
C GLU A 166 17.41 -22.68 7.66
N THR A 167 17.51 -23.34 6.51
CA THR A 167 18.81 -23.74 5.91
C THR A 167 19.49 -22.59 5.16
N ASN A 168 18.72 -21.57 4.75
CA ASN A 168 19.17 -20.38 4.02
C ASN A 168 19.26 -19.12 4.90
N TRP A 169 18.79 -19.18 6.15
CA TRP A 169 18.90 -18.10 7.14
C TRP A 169 20.27 -18.06 7.82
N ASP A 170 20.89 -16.88 7.86
CA ASP A 170 22.24 -16.66 8.42
C ASP A 170 22.31 -16.62 9.96
N GLY A 171 21.21 -16.90 10.65
CA GLY A 171 21.12 -16.88 12.12
C GLY A 171 20.94 -15.48 12.72
N SER A 172 20.79 -14.43 11.91
CA SER A 172 20.59 -13.06 12.40
C SER A 172 19.25 -12.85 13.10
N ASP A 173 19.27 -12.12 14.22
CA ASP A 173 18.07 -11.72 14.98
C ASP A 173 17.15 -10.77 14.20
N PHE A 174 17.71 -9.91 13.35
CA PHE A 174 16.99 -9.03 12.42
C PHE A 174 17.41 -9.33 10.98
N PHE A 175 16.47 -9.63 10.08
CA PHE A 175 16.80 -10.01 8.70
C PHE A 175 15.70 -9.70 7.68
N THR A 176 16.02 -9.88 6.40
CA THR A 176 15.06 -9.82 5.29
C THR A 176 15.19 -11.03 4.37
N ILE A 177 14.11 -11.35 3.67
CA ILE A 177 14.05 -12.36 2.61
C ILE A 177 14.33 -11.70 1.24
N ASN A 178 15.00 -12.43 0.34
CA ASN A 178 15.27 -11.99 -1.03
C ASN A 178 13.98 -11.57 -1.76
N GLY A 179 14.05 -10.51 -2.56
CA GLY A 179 12.87 -9.91 -3.20
C GLY A 179 11.93 -9.14 -2.26
N TYR A 180 12.00 -9.36 -0.95
CA TYR A 180 11.12 -8.79 0.08
C TYR A 180 11.85 -7.91 1.12
N PRO A 181 12.73 -6.96 0.74
CA PRO A 181 13.54 -6.16 1.68
C PRO A 181 12.73 -5.18 2.55
N LYS A 182 11.41 -5.07 2.34
CA LYS A 182 10.49 -4.29 3.20
C LYS A 182 9.91 -5.09 4.35
N PHE A 183 9.96 -6.42 4.28
CA PHE A 183 9.44 -7.30 5.31
C PHE A 183 10.57 -7.60 6.30
N LEU A 184 10.72 -6.70 7.28
CA LEU A 184 11.68 -6.86 8.37
C LEU A 184 11.25 -8.03 9.25
N LEU A 185 11.93 -9.17 9.10
CA LEU A 185 11.70 -10.34 9.93
C LEU A 185 12.62 -10.32 11.15
N VAL A 186 12.08 -10.75 12.28
CA VAL A 186 12.81 -10.92 13.53
C VAL A 186 12.54 -12.28 14.15
N THR A 187 13.48 -12.74 14.98
CA THR A 187 13.38 -13.99 15.74
C THR A 187 12.34 -13.91 16.87
N GLU A 188 11.88 -15.08 17.33
CA GLU A 188 11.12 -15.24 18.58
C GLU A 188 11.78 -14.46 19.74
N ARG A 189 13.11 -14.59 19.88
CA ARG A 189 13.95 -13.90 20.88
C ARG A 189 13.78 -12.38 20.88
N VAL A 190 13.73 -11.75 19.70
CA VAL A 190 13.51 -10.29 19.58
C VAL A 190 12.06 -9.94 19.91
N LYS A 191 11.10 -10.76 19.47
CA LYS A 191 9.67 -10.60 19.82
C LYS A 191 9.45 -10.71 21.33
N GLU A 192 10.04 -11.69 22.00
CA GLU A 192 9.98 -11.85 23.47
C GLU A 192 10.56 -10.63 24.19
N PHE A 193 11.75 -10.17 23.78
CA PHE A 193 12.36 -8.97 24.36
C PHE A 193 11.53 -7.69 24.16
N ILE A 194 10.89 -7.53 22.99
CA ILE A 194 9.96 -6.42 22.72
C ILE A 194 8.75 -6.47 23.65
N MET A 195 8.20 -7.67 23.91
CA MET A 195 7.07 -7.88 24.83
C MET A 195 7.50 -7.61 26.30
N ASP A 196 8.60 -8.23 26.75
CA ASP A 196 9.10 -8.15 28.13
C ASP A 196 9.51 -6.72 28.53
N ARG A 197 10.22 -6.02 27.64
CA ARG A 197 10.60 -4.61 27.83
C ARG A 197 9.48 -3.63 27.43
N GLN A 198 8.31 -4.14 27.02
CA GLN A 198 7.10 -3.39 26.63
C GLN A 198 7.37 -2.28 25.59
N LEU A 199 8.23 -2.57 24.60
CA LEU A 199 8.68 -1.58 23.62
C LEU A 199 7.52 -1.13 22.72
N THR A 200 7.55 0.14 22.34
CA THR A 200 6.34 0.87 21.92
C THR A 200 6.37 1.34 20.47
N ASN A 201 5.18 1.50 19.90
CA ASN A 201 4.93 1.92 18.51
C ASN A 201 5.37 0.88 17.45
N CYS A 202 5.25 -0.42 17.75
CA CYS A 202 5.52 -1.52 16.80
C CYS A 202 4.41 -2.58 16.85
N ALA A 203 4.27 -3.34 15.77
CA ALA A 203 3.50 -4.58 15.73
C ALA A 203 4.38 -5.75 15.25
N LEU A 204 4.07 -6.94 15.72
CA LEU A 204 4.75 -8.19 15.40
C LEU A 204 3.73 -9.17 14.84
N VAL A 205 3.85 -9.52 13.56
CA VAL A 205 2.92 -10.42 12.86
C VAL A 205 3.64 -11.72 12.49
N PRO A 206 3.14 -12.92 12.86
CA PRO A 206 3.75 -14.19 12.44
C PRO A 206 3.93 -14.25 10.92
N SER A 207 5.15 -14.54 10.45
CA SER A 207 5.50 -14.38 9.03
C SER A 207 4.70 -15.33 8.11
N ASP A 208 4.40 -16.53 8.60
CA ASP A 208 3.52 -17.55 7.98
C ASP A 208 2.04 -17.14 7.94
N LYS A 209 1.63 -16.10 8.68
CA LYS A 209 0.25 -15.56 8.69
C LYS A 209 0.06 -14.32 7.82
N LEU A 210 1.14 -13.67 7.36
CA LEU A 210 1.06 -12.58 6.39
C LEU A 210 0.30 -13.01 5.13
N ARG A 211 -0.65 -12.21 4.63
CA ARG A 211 -1.28 -12.41 3.31
C ARG A 211 -1.30 -11.08 2.54
N TRP A 212 -1.17 -11.14 1.22
CA TRP A 212 -1.09 -9.91 0.41
C TRP A 212 -2.49 -9.32 0.15
N GLY A 213 -2.78 -8.16 0.76
CA GLY A 213 -3.94 -7.33 0.43
C GLY A 213 -5.04 -7.22 1.49
N SER A 214 -4.99 -8.03 2.55
CA SER A 214 -5.93 -7.96 3.69
C SER A 214 -5.32 -8.55 4.95
N ASP A 215 -5.43 -7.84 6.09
CA ASP A 215 -5.12 -8.34 7.43
C ASP A 215 -6.21 -9.33 7.94
N VAL A 216 -6.68 -10.23 7.06
CA VAL A 216 -7.81 -11.16 7.24
C VAL A 216 -7.36 -12.54 6.75
N THR A 217 -7.54 -13.59 7.55
CA THR A 217 -7.17 -14.96 7.14
C THR A 217 -8.03 -15.46 5.97
N PRO A 218 -7.58 -16.45 5.18
CA PRO A 218 -8.42 -17.07 4.15
C PRO A 218 -9.75 -17.60 4.71
N GLU A 219 -9.74 -18.14 5.94
CA GLU A 219 -10.90 -18.64 6.64
C GLU A 219 -11.89 -17.52 7.02
N GLU A 220 -11.41 -16.40 7.56
CA GLU A 220 -12.23 -15.22 7.87
C GLU A 220 -12.73 -14.50 6.61
N SER A 221 -11.93 -14.45 5.55
CA SER A 221 -12.36 -13.92 4.25
C SER A 221 -13.48 -14.78 3.70
N LEU A 222 -13.31 -16.11 3.66
CA LEU A 222 -14.36 -17.03 3.23
C LEU A 222 -15.59 -16.98 4.13
N ALA A 223 -15.46 -16.69 5.43
CA ALA A 223 -16.60 -16.47 6.32
C ALA A 223 -17.33 -15.16 5.99
N GLN A 224 -16.62 -14.06 5.77
CA GLN A 224 -17.17 -12.76 5.38
C GLN A 224 -17.78 -12.79 3.96
N ASP A 225 -17.17 -13.52 3.04
CA ASP A 225 -17.68 -13.75 1.68
C ASP A 225 -18.97 -14.59 1.72
N ARG A 226 -19.05 -15.61 2.59
CA ARG A 226 -20.28 -16.38 2.84
C ARG A 226 -21.37 -15.53 3.49
N GLU A 227 -21.01 -14.68 4.45
CA GLU A 227 -21.94 -13.75 5.10
C GLU A 227 -22.53 -12.78 4.06
N LEU A 228 -21.69 -12.10 3.28
CA LEU A 228 -22.11 -11.15 2.24
C LEU A 228 -22.84 -11.83 1.06
N ALA A 229 -22.53 -13.10 0.76
CA ALA A 229 -23.32 -13.89 -0.17
C ALA A 229 -24.73 -14.18 0.38
N SER A 230 -24.87 -14.43 1.68
CA SER A 230 -26.14 -14.78 2.33
C SER A 230 -27.11 -13.61 2.52
N ARG A 231 -26.60 -12.38 2.73
CA ARG A 231 -27.42 -11.15 2.76
C ARG A 231 -28.18 -10.96 1.45
N SER A 232 -29.40 -10.42 1.50
CA SER A 232 -30.21 -10.12 0.31
C SER A 232 -29.64 -8.94 -0.50
N PHE A 233 -30.20 -8.69 -1.68
CA PHE A 233 -29.82 -7.51 -2.47
C PHE A 233 -30.29 -6.20 -1.83
N GLU A 234 -31.51 -6.18 -1.28
CA GLU A 234 -32.12 -4.97 -0.72
C GLU A 234 -31.46 -4.55 0.61
N GLU A 235 -31.03 -5.51 1.45
CA GLU A 235 -30.22 -5.23 2.65
C GLU A 235 -28.88 -4.58 2.29
N LEU A 236 -28.18 -5.11 1.27
CA LEU A 236 -26.92 -4.55 0.81
C LEU A 236 -27.09 -3.16 0.17
N LEU A 237 -28.25 -2.84 -0.41
CA LEU A 237 -28.54 -1.46 -0.83
C LEU A 237 -28.75 -0.53 0.37
N ALA A 238 -29.51 -0.95 1.38
CA ALA A 238 -29.74 -0.14 2.59
C ALA A 238 -28.43 0.15 3.36
N GLU A 239 -27.51 -0.81 3.39
CA GLU A 239 -26.18 -0.65 4.01
C GLU A 239 -25.24 0.32 3.26
N LEU A 240 -25.57 0.77 2.04
CA LEU A 240 -24.76 1.77 1.34
C LEU A 240 -24.82 3.17 1.99
N GLU A 241 -25.81 3.42 2.84
CA GLU A 241 -26.00 4.69 3.56
C GLU A 241 -25.20 4.78 4.86
N ASP A 242 -24.73 3.66 5.41
CA ASP A 242 -23.81 3.63 6.57
C ASP A 242 -22.35 3.67 6.08
N PRO A 243 -21.54 4.71 6.40
CA PRO A 243 -20.14 4.80 5.97
C PRO A 243 -19.27 3.60 6.37
N GLU A 244 -19.53 2.97 7.53
CA GLU A 244 -18.73 1.83 8.02
C GLU A 244 -19.07 0.52 7.27
N SER A 245 -20.35 0.31 6.93
CA SER A 245 -20.82 -0.88 6.21
C SER A 245 -20.77 -0.74 4.70
N ALA A 246 -20.85 0.48 4.13
CA ALA A 246 -20.90 0.75 2.70
C ALA A 246 -19.76 0.05 1.92
N ARG A 247 -18.55 -0.04 2.49
CA ARG A 247 -17.42 -0.77 1.88
C ARG A 247 -17.73 -2.26 1.64
N ARG A 248 -18.40 -2.91 2.60
CA ARG A 248 -18.79 -4.34 2.56
C ARG A 248 -20.01 -4.52 1.66
N ALA A 249 -20.99 -3.63 1.76
CA ALA A 249 -22.16 -3.57 0.90
C ALA A 249 -21.79 -3.50 -0.59
N MET A 250 -20.92 -2.56 -0.98
CA MET A 250 -20.45 -2.43 -2.37
C MET A 250 -19.76 -3.69 -2.88
N TYR A 251 -18.96 -4.38 -2.05
CA TYR A 251 -18.35 -5.66 -2.41
C TYR A 251 -19.43 -6.75 -2.64
N GLY A 252 -20.38 -6.90 -1.71
CA GLY A 252 -21.48 -7.85 -1.83
C GLY A 252 -22.35 -7.64 -3.07
N LEU A 253 -22.67 -6.39 -3.42
CA LEU A 253 -23.39 -6.03 -4.64
C LEU A 253 -22.58 -6.39 -5.90
N GLY A 254 -21.27 -6.14 -5.90
CA GLY A 254 -20.34 -6.57 -6.93
C GLY A 254 -20.31 -8.10 -7.12
N CYS A 255 -20.34 -8.86 -6.02
CA CYS A 255 -20.38 -10.33 -6.03
C CYS A 255 -21.73 -10.90 -6.47
N LYS A 256 -22.85 -10.22 -6.22
CA LYS A 256 -24.17 -10.61 -6.76
C LYS A 256 -24.28 -10.30 -8.26
N GLY A 257 -23.61 -9.25 -8.72
CA GLY A 257 -23.55 -8.88 -10.14
C GLY A 257 -24.90 -8.44 -10.71
N ASP A 258 -25.77 -7.86 -9.89
CA ASP A 258 -27.08 -7.35 -10.29
C ASP A 258 -26.96 -5.87 -10.74
N PRO A 259 -27.32 -5.53 -11.99
CA PRO A 259 -27.19 -4.18 -12.53
C PRO A 259 -28.12 -3.15 -11.87
N ARG A 260 -29.13 -3.56 -11.08
CA ARG A 260 -29.96 -2.60 -10.31
C ARG A 260 -29.14 -1.76 -9.33
N ALA A 261 -27.95 -2.20 -8.92
CA ALA A 261 -27.06 -1.45 -8.05
C ALA A 261 -26.27 -0.33 -8.75
N LEU A 262 -26.27 -0.26 -10.08
CA LEU A 262 -25.36 0.62 -10.83
C LEU A 262 -25.54 2.10 -10.49
N ASP A 263 -26.77 2.56 -10.29
CA ASP A 263 -27.05 3.97 -9.97
C ASP A 263 -26.48 4.35 -8.60
N SER A 264 -26.85 3.60 -7.55
CA SER A 264 -26.36 3.82 -6.17
C SER A 264 -24.84 3.68 -6.04
N LEU A 265 -24.20 2.86 -6.89
CA LEU A 265 -22.74 2.78 -6.97
C LEU A 265 -22.11 3.97 -7.71
N ILE A 266 -22.72 4.43 -8.81
CA ILE A 266 -22.23 5.57 -9.60
C ILE A 266 -22.41 6.90 -8.85
N GLU A 267 -23.47 7.07 -8.06
CA GLU A 267 -23.64 8.22 -7.16
C GLU A 267 -22.44 8.42 -6.22
N ARG A 268 -21.79 7.32 -5.80
CA ARG A 268 -20.64 7.31 -4.89
C ARG A 268 -19.30 7.60 -5.59
N PHE A 269 -19.30 7.89 -6.90
CA PHE A 269 -18.08 8.18 -7.67
C PHE A 269 -17.48 9.57 -7.38
N ASP A 270 -18.26 10.52 -6.87
CA ASP A 270 -17.75 11.84 -6.47
C ASP A 270 -17.16 11.85 -5.05
N HIS A 271 -17.48 10.86 -4.22
CA HIS A 271 -17.22 10.89 -2.79
C HIS A 271 -15.74 11.18 -2.47
N PRO A 272 -15.40 12.08 -1.53
CA PRO A 272 -14.00 12.49 -1.31
C PRO A 272 -13.12 11.36 -0.77
N ASP A 273 -13.67 10.41 -0.01
CA ASP A 273 -12.91 9.28 0.53
C ASP A 273 -12.71 8.14 -0.48
N VAL A 274 -11.45 7.73 -0.64
CA VAL A 274 -10.96 6.57 -1.40
C VAL A 274 -11.38 5.21 -0.81
N LEU A 275 -11.87 5.19 0.44
CA LEU A 275 -12.54 4.02 1.00
C LEU A 275 -13.98 3.85 0.47
N ILE A 276 -14.56 4.87 -0.20
CA ILE A 276 -15.90 4.80 -0.79
C ILE A 276 -15.85 4.78 -2.33
N TRP A 277 -15.26 5.79 -3.00
CA TRP A 277 -15.31 5.88 -4.47
C TRP A 277 -14.60 4.72 -5.18
N ARG A 278 -13.53 4.16 -4.58
CA ARG A 278 -12.74 3.10 -5.19
C ARG A 278 -13.42 1.72 -5.08
N PRO A 279 -14.00 1.31 -3.93
CA PRO A 279 -14.90 0.14 -3.90
C PRO A 279 -16.12 0.29 -4.82
N ALA A 280 -16.71 1.48 -4.95
CA ALA A 280 -17.80 1.71 -5.89
C ALA A 280 -17.39 1.41 -7.34
N ALA A 281 -16.26 1.95 -7.80
CA ALA A 281 -15.68 1.62 -9.11
C ALA A 281 -15.37 0.12 -9.27
N SER A 282 -14.89 -0.54 -8.22
CA SER A 282 -14.61 -1.98 -8.22
C SER A 282 -15.88 -2.83 -8.30
N ALA A 283 -16.98 -2.39 -7.67
CA ALA A 283 -18.27 -3.06 -7.70
C ALA A 283 -18.92 -2.97 -9.09
N VAL A 284 -18.93 -1.78 -9.70
CA VAL A 284 -19.43 -1.60 -11.09
C VAL A 284 -18.65 -2.46 -12.08
N ALA A 285 -17.33 -2.54 -11.96
CA ALA A 285 -16.50 -3.41 -12.79
C ALA A 285 -16.70 -4.91 -12.51
N ALA A 286 -17.00 -5.29 -11.26
CA ALA A 286 -17.36 -6.66 -10.90
C ALA A 286 -18.70 -7.07 -11.51
N ILE A 287 -19.72 -6.18 -11.49
CA ILE A 287 -21.02 -6.40 -12.17
C ILE A 287 -20.81 -6.61 -13.67
N ALA A 288 -20.02 -5.76 -14.35
CA ALA A 288 -19.71 -5.95 -15.78
C ALA A 288 -19.02 -7.30 -16.07
N LYS A 289 -18.12 -7.73 -15.19
CA LYS A 289 -17.37 -8.99 -15.32
C LYS A 289 -18.11 -10.22 -14.76
N HIS A 290 -19.30 -10.05 -14.20
CA HIS A 290 -20.03 -11.16 -13.60
C HIS A 290 -20.57 -12.13 -14.67
N LYS A 291 -20.62 -13.42 -14.31
CA LYS A 291 -21.04 -14.51 -15.19
C LYS A 291 -22.51 -14.43 -15.62
N SER A 292 -23.37 -13.86 -14.77
CA SER A 292 -24.81 -13.71 -15.04
C SER A 292 -25.15 -12.48 -15.88
N SER A 293 -24.19 -11.56 -16.09
CA SER A 293 -24.42 -10.33 -16.83
C SER A 293 -24.57 -10.63 -18.32
N SER A 294 -25.66 -10.14 -18.92
CA SER A 294 -25.87 -10.26 -20.36
C SER A 294 -24.91 -9.33 -21.13
N GLU A 295 -24.65 -9.62 -22.40
CA GLU A 295 -23.77 -8.76 -23.21
C GLU A 295 -24.32 -7.34 -23.36
N GLN A 296 -25.65 -7.20 -23.46
CA GLN A 296 -26.35 -5.91 -23.41
C GLN A 296 -26.05 -5.15 -22.10
N THR A 297 -26.02 -5.85 -20.96
CA THR A 297 -25.67 -5.28 -19.65
C THR A 297 -24.21 -4.85 -19.60
N ARG A 298 -23.29 -5.60 -20.24
CA ARG A 298 -21.86 -5.23 -20.30
C ARG A 298 -21.65 -3.95 -21.11
N GLU A 299 -22.25 -3.88 -22.30
CA GLU A 299 -22.16 -2.69 -23.16
C GLU A 299 -22.86 -1.48 -22.52
N GLU A 300 -23.98 -1.67 -21.82
CA GLU A 300 -24.62 -0.58 -21.05
C GLU A 300 -23.66 -0.03 -19.98
N ILE A 301 -23.07 -0.88 -19.13
CA ILE A 301 -22.11 -0.45 -18.10
C ILE A 301 -20.90 0.22 -18.73
N PHE A 302 -20.37 -0.35 -19.81
CA PHE A 302 -19.23 0.21 -20.52
C PHE A 302 -19.52 1.60 -21.12
N SER A 303 -20.68 1.76 -21.75
CA SER A 303 -21.18 3.01 -22.31
C SER A 303 -21.42 4.06 -21.22
N ARG A 304 -22.07 3.69 -20.11
CA ARG A 304 -22.27 4.56 -18.94
C ARG A 304 -20.95 5.04 -18.34
N LEU A 305 -19.99 4.14 -18.13
CA LEU A 305 -18.64 4.51 -17.67
C LEU A 305 -17.91 5.41 -18.68
N CYS A 306 -18.11 5.19 -19.99
CA CYS A 306 -17.56 6.07 -21.02
C CYS A 306 -18.18 7.47 -21.00
N ALA A 307 -19.46 7.63 -20.69
CA ALA A 307 -20.10 8.94 -20.55
C ALA A 307 -19.61 9.70 -19.30
N LEU A 308 -19.36 8.97 -18.19
CA LEU A 308 -18.85 9.55 -16.94
C LEU A 308 -17.42 10.12 -17.08
N LEU A 309 -16.65 9.71 -18.09
CA LEU A 309 -15.35 10.32 -18.43
C LEU A 309 -15.46 11.76 -18.97
N ASP A 310 -16.64 12.23 -19.36
CA ASP A 310 -16.88 13.62 -19.78
C ASP A 310 -17.64 14.45 -18.72
N HIS A 311 -17.90 13.87 -17.54
CA HIS A 311 -18.70 14.50 -16.50
C HIS A 311 -18.06 15.79 -15.95
N LYS A 312 -18.87 16.80 -15.61
CA LYS A 312 -18.43 18.11 -15.09
C LYS A 312 -17.46 18.01 -13.89
N ASP A 313 -17.71 17.06 -12.99
CA ASP A 313 -16.90 16.87 -11.78
C ASP A 313 -15.67 15.98 -12.04
N PRO A 314 -14.44 16.45 -11.76
CA PRO A 314 -13.21 15.67 -11.99
C PRO A 314 -13.14 14.40 -11.12
N ARG A 315 -13.78 14.37 -9.95
CA ARG A 315 -13.81 13.19 -9.06
C ARG A 315 -14.52 12.03 -9.76
N ILE A 316 -15.64 12.30 -10.42
CA ILE A 316 -16.38 11.32 -11.22
C ILE A 316 -15.59 10.88 -12.46
N ARG A 317 -14.97 11.80 -13.21
CA ARG A 317 -14.12 11.44 -14.37
C ARG A 317 -12.97 10.51 -13.97
N LYS A 318 -12.31 10.84 -12.86
CA LYS A 318 -11.25 10.02 -12.23
C LYS A 318 -11.76 8.64 -11.83
N THR A 319 -12.90 8.55 -11.14
CA THR A 319 -13.45 7.28 -10.65
C THR A 319 -13.92 6.39 -11.81
N ALA A 320 -14.53 6.96 -12.84
CA ALA A 320 -14.90 6.24 -14.07
C ALA A 320 -13.68 5.69 -14.83
N ALA A 321 -12.58 6.45 -14.91
CA ALA A 321 -11.32 5.96 -15.47
C ALA A 321 -10.76 4.76 -14.69
N MET A 322 -10.91 4.76 -13.37
CA MET A 322 -10.51 3.63 -12.52
C MET A 322 -11.43 2.41 -12.70
N ALA A 323 -12.75 2.60 -12.78
CA ALA A 323 -13.72 1.51 -13.05
C ALA A 323 -13.45 0.83 -14.40
N LEU A 324 -13.18 1.62 -15.45
CA LEU A 324 -12.77 1.11 -16.77
C LEU A 324 -11.47 0.29 -16.69
N SER A 325 -10.51 0.70 -15.86
CA SER A 325 -9.28 -0.08 -15.63
C SER A 325 -9.52 -1.42 -14.91
N TYR A 326 -10.57 -1.52 -14.09
CA TYR A 326 -10.95 -2.77 -13.40
C TYR A 326 -11.75 -3.72 -14.30
N ILE A 327 -12.41 -3.20 -15.35
CA ILE A 327 -12.92 -3.99 -16.47
C ILE A 327 -11.73 -4.58 -17.24
N GLY A 328 -10.79 -3.73 -17.66
CA GLY A 328 -9.48 -4.15 -18.19
C GLY A 328 -9.48 -4.63 -19.64
N SER A 329 -10.50 -4.30 -20.45
CA SER A 329 -10.48 -4.54 -21.89
C SER A 329 -9.61 -3.52 -22.62
N GLU A 330 -9.10 -3.85 -23.81
CA GLU A 330 -8.38 -2.86 -24.63
C GLU A 330 -9.27 -1.65 -24.95
N GLN A 331 -10.55 -1.88 -25.27
CA GLN A 331 -11.54 -0.83 -25.51
C GLN A 331 -11.63 0.13 -24.32
N ALA A 332 -11.54 -0.38 -23.08
CA ALA A 332 -11.48 0.44 -21.87
C ALA A 332 -10.20 1.30 -21.83
N ALA A 333 -9.04 0.72 -22.12
CA ALA A 333 -7.78 1.43 -22.17
C ALA A 333 -7.79 2.58 -23.20
N GLN A 334 -8.25 2.30 -24.43
CA GLN A 334 -8.46 3.29 -25.49
C GLN A 334 -9.39 4.43 -25.04
N LYS A 335 -10.51 4.13 -24.37
CA LYS A 335 -11.46 5.15 -23.89
C LYS A 335 -10.91 5.99 -22.74
N VAL A 336 -9.98 5.46 -21.93
CA VAL A 336 -9.30 6.20 -20.85
C VAL A 336 -8.13 7.05 -21.38
N MET A 337 -7.56 6.79 -22.56
CA MET A 337 -6.49 7.65 -23.12
C MET A 337 -6.89 9.13 -23.18
N ARG A 338 -8.18 9.47 -23.39
CA ARG A 338 -8.63 10.88 -23.45
C ARG A 338 -8.32 11.67 -22.16
N VAL A 339 -8.37 11.04 -20.99
CA VAL A 339 -8.18 11.74 -19.72
C VAL A 339 -6.71 12.06 -19.42
N LEU A 340 -5.77 11.61 -20.27
CA LEU A 340 -4.39 12.10 -20.28
C LEU A 340 -4.30 13.60 -20.60
N SER A 341 -5.29 14.18 -21.29
CA SER A 341 -5.38 15.60 -21.65
C SER A 341 -6.35 16.41 -20.78
N ASP A 342 -6.87 15.84 -19.69
CA ASP A 342 -7.90 16.48 -18.85
C ASP A 342 -7.42 17.80 -18.22
N PRO A 343 -8.28 18.84 -18.06
CA PRO A 343 -7.91 20.04 -17.34
C PRO A 343 -7.44 19.79 -15.88
N ASP A 344 -8.03 18.83 -15.17
CA ASP A 344 -7.72 18.51 -13.78
C ASP A 344 -6.46 17.63 -13.64
N GLU A 345 -5.56 17.99 -12.72
CA GLU A 345 -4.30 17.24 -12.54
C GLU A 345 -4.47 15.88 -11.88
N SER A 346 -5.48 15.68 -11.03
CA SER A 346 -5.76 14.38 -10.42
C SER A 346 -6.35 13.41 -11.43
N VAL A 347 -7.14 13.92 -12.38
CA VAL A 347 -7.66 13.15 -13.52
C VAL A 347 -6.52 12.76 -14.47
N ARG A 348 -5.66 13.70 -14.92
CA ARG A 348 -4.48 13.35 -15.74
C ARG A 348 -3.56 12.35 -15.04
N SER A 349 -3.27 12.55 -13.75
CA SER A 349 -2.42 11.62 -12.98
C SER A 349 -3.06 10.23 -12.85
N THR A 350 -4.39 10.14 -12.83
CA THR A 350 -5.11 8.86 -12.82
C THR A 350 -5.10 8.19 -14.20
N GLY A 351 -5.29 8.96 -15.28
CA GLY A 351 -5.12 8.45 -16.65
C GLY A 351 -3.74 7.83 -16.86
N VAL A 352 -2.68 8.54 -16.46
CA VAL A 352 -1.29 8.03 -16.52
C VAL A 352 -1.14 6.74 -15.69
N PHE A 353 -1.63 6.72 -14.45
CA PHE A 353 -1.60 5.52 -13.61
C PHE A 353 -2.32 4.33 -14.27
N VAL A 354 -3.49 4.56 -14.89
CA VAL A 354 -4.26 3.50 -15.56
C VAL A 354 -3.49 2.93 -16.76
N MET A 355 -2.81 3.75 -17.56
CA MET A 355 -2.01 3.25 -18.68
C MET A 355 -0.88 2.32 -18.23
N GLY A 356 -0.21 2.65 -17.12
CA GLY A 356 0.80 1.76 -16.52
C GLY A 356 0.20 0.51 -15.88
N PHE A 357 -0.92 0.64 -15.17
CA PHE A 357 -1.62 -0.49 -14.54
C PHE A 357 -2.13 -1.52 -15.56
N LEU A 358 -2.65 -1.05 -16.71
CA LEU A 358 -3.09 -1.88 -17.83
C LEU A 358 -1.95 -2.30 -18.78
N ARG A 359 -0.72 -1.81 -18.57
CA ARG A 359 0.41 -1.90 -19.52
C ARG A 359 0.02 -1.54 -20.96
N TYR A 360 -0.80 -0.50 -21.13
CA TYR A 360 -1.36 -0.18 -22.45
C TYR A 360 -0.36 0.61 -23.31
N ARG A 361 0.61 -0.11 -23.90
CA ARG A 361 1.70 0.43 -24.74
C ARG A 361 1.25 1.43 -25.81
N PRO A 362 0.10 1.30 -26.51
CA PRO A 362 -0.35 2.31 -27.48
C PRO A 362 -0.56 3.72 -26.89
N ALA A 363 -0.74 3.84 -25.57
CA ALA A 363 -0.79 5.14 -24.90
C ALA A 363 0.57 5.82 -24.69
N LEU A 364 1.70 5.16 -25.00
CA LEU A 364 3.05 5.69 -24.77
C LEU A 364 3.23 7.10 -25.36
N GLU A 365 2.80 7.34 -26.60
CA GLU A 365 2.93 8.66 -27.24
C GLU A 365 1.98 9.72 -26.68
N ALA A 366 0.91 9.33 -26.00
CA ALA A 366 0.03 10.23 -25.25
C ALA A 366 0.53 10.51 -23.82
N VAL A 367 1.26 9.58 -23.20
CA VAL A 367 1.87 9.75 -21.86
C VAL A 367 3.22 10.47 -21.94
N ARG A 368 4.01 10.26 -23.01
CA ARG A 368 5.34 10.85 -23.23
C ARG A 368 5.39 12.38 -23.03
N PRO A 369 4.44 13.20 -23.53
CA PRO A 369 4.39 14.64 -23.25
C PRO A 369 4.26 14.99 -21.76
N LEU A 370 3.54 14.16 -20.98
CA LEU A 370 3.21 14.43 -19.58
C LEU A 370 4.40 14.36 -18.63
N ILE A 371 5.56 13.85 -19.07
CA ILE A 371 6.86 14.04 -18.40
C ILE A 371 7.17 15.54 -18.16
N ARG A 372 6.60 16.42 -18.99
CA ARG A 372 6.69 17.88 -18.91
C ARG A 372 5.38 18.57 -18.46
N ASP A 373 4.39 17.82 -17.96
CA ASP A 373 3.11 18.38 -17.46
C ASP A 373 3.31 19.50 -16.42
N ARG A 374 2.35 20.41 -16.29
CA ARG A 374 2.38 21.48 -15.27
C ARG A 374 2.43 20.97 -13.82
N SER A 375 1.75 19.86 -13.52
CA SER A 375 1.72 19.24 -12.20
C SER A 375 2.96 18.40 -11.89
N LYS A 376 3.53 18.55 -10.69
CA LYS A 376 4.65 17.69 -10.26
C LYS A 376 4.24 16.21 -10.22
N ASN A 377 3.05 15.93 -9.70
CA ASN A 377 2.54 14.57 -9.50
C ASN A 377 2.39 13.84 -10.84
N VAL A 378 1.80 14.52 -11.84
CA VAL A 378 1.66 14.00 -13.20
C VAL A 378 3.04 13.75 -13.83
N ARG A 379 4.00 14.68 -13.72
CA ARG A 379 5.37 14.48 -14.25
C ARG A 379 6.08 13.27 -13.64
N GLU A 380 5.91 13.01 -12.34
CA GLU A 380 6.55 11.89 -11.65
C GLU A 380 5.89 10.56 -12.02
N HIS A 381 4.56 10.50 -12.11
CA HIS A 381 3.84 9.33 -12.64
C HIS A 381 4.19 9.07 -14.11
N ALA A 382 4.25 10.11 -14.94
CA ALA A 382 4.54 9.97 -16.38
C ALA A 382 5.97 9.48 -16.63
N ARG A 383 6.97 9.91 -15.85
CA ARG A 383 8.32 9.31 -15.97
C ARG A 383 8.35 7.83 -15.61
N ARG A 384 7.65 7.44 -14.54
CA ARG A 384 7.55 6.03 -14.14
C ARG A 384 6.85 5.20 -15.21
N VAL A 385 5.66 5.63 -15.65
CA VAL A 385 4.85 4.88 -16.62
C VAL A 385 5.46 4.88 -18.02
N VAL A 386 6.15 5.94 -18.44
CA VAL A 386 6.91 5.92 -19.70
C VAL A 386 8.07 4.93 -19.60
N ALA A 387 8.84 4.92 -18.50
CA ALA A 387 9.87 3.89 -18.32
C ALA A 387 9.27 2.46 -18.32
N GLU A 388 8.14 2.24 -17.63
CA GLU A 388 7.43 0.96 -17.60
C GLU A 388 6.94 0.51 -19.00
N LEU A 389 6.51 1.43 -19.87
CA LEU A 389 6.03 1.15 -21.23
C LEU A 389 7.12 1.23 -22.32
N GLU A 390 8.30 1.80 -22.02
CA GLU A 390 9.46 1.84 -22.92
C GLU A 390 10.43 0.68 -22.72
N CYS A 391 10.61 0.21 -21.47
CA CYS A 391 11.46 -0.95 -21.18
C CYS A 391 10.94 -2.22 -21.87
N GLU A 392 9.65 -2.32 -22.17
CA GLU A 392 9.11 -3.45 -22.94
C GLU A 392 9.71 -3.59 -24.36
N PHE A 393 10.47 -2.62 -24.91
CA PHE A 393 10.93 -2.65 -26.32
C PHE A 393 12.28 -1.95 -26.59
N ARG A 394 13.38 -2.40 -25.98
CA ARG A 394 14.71 -1.77 -26.21
C ARG A 394 15.95 -2.69 -26.22
#